data_AF-A0A8X7P7R3-F1
#
_entry.id   AF-A0A8X7P7R3-F1
#
_cell.length_a   1.000
_cell.length_b   1.000
_cell.length_c   1.000
_cell.angle_alpha   90.00
_cell.angle_beta   90.00
_cell.angle_gamma   90.00
#
_symmetry.space_group_name_H-M   'P 1'
#
loop_
_entity.id
_entity.type
_entity.pdbx_description
1 polymer ?
#
loop_
_entity_poly.entity_id
_entity_poly.type
_entity_poly.pdbx_seq_one_letter_code
_entity_poly.pdbx_strand_id
1 'polypeptide(L)'
;MAPLRRRRSCFFDDGPRTEIREGDLADMRRKYAIHPSVGMRSPSEFERAPDGGANEIAIYEAYLEAVFRGVIPSLIGEVSSFFGFSFSQLTPLTWRTLMVIQVLGELHGFSIGVHEILYSYCFAPLVNKAGFYHL
;
A
#
# COMPACT_ATOMS: atom_id res chain seq x y z
N MET A 1 -18.54 -23.93 26.76
CA MET A 1 -17.65 -23.51 25.66
C MET A 1 -17.67 -21.98 25.60
N ALA A 2 -16.58 -21.33 25.99
CA ALA A 2 -16.46 -19.87 25.89
C ALA A 2 -16.17 -19.48 24.44
N PRO A 3 -16.67 -18.33 23.93
CA PRO A 3 -16.30 -17.86 22.60
C PRO A 3 -14.80 -17.58 22.63
N LEU A 4 -14.05 -18.21 21.74
CA LEU A 4 -12.66 -17.85 21.47
C LEU A 4 -12.62 -16.34 21.24
N ARG A 5 -11.94 -15.61 22.14
CA ARG A 5 -11.62 -14.20 21.95
C ARG A 5 -11.03 -14.09 20.55
N ARG A 6 -11.79 -13.49 19.63
CA ARG A 6 -11.34 -13.06 18.31
C ARG A 6 -10.08 -12.24 18.58
N ARG A 7 -8.89 -12.83 18.41
CA ARG A 7 -7.64 -12.06 18.38
C ARG A 7 -7.94 -10.98 17.34
N ARG A 8 -8.02 -9.71 17.76
CA ARG A 8 -8.06 -8.59 16.83
C ARG A 8 -6.79 -8.76 16.01
N SER A 9 -6.98 -9.33 14.84
CA SER A 9 -5.92 -9.62 13.90
C SER A 9 -5.33 -8.25 13.52
N CYS A 10 -4.01 -8.17 13.36
CA CYS A 10 -3.28 -6.94 13.03
C CYS A 10 -3.60 -6.38 11.63
N PHE A 11 -4.82 -6.62 11.14
CA PHE A 11 -5.27 -6.35 9.79
C PHE A 11 -5.94 -4.98 9.78
N PHE A 12 -5.29 -4.06 9.08
CA PHE A 12 -5.77 -2.72 8.84
C PHE A 12 -6.66 -2.70 7.60
N ASP A 13 -7.96 -2.98 7.79
CA ASP A 13 -8.99 -2.94 6.75
C ASP A 13 -9.84 -1.66 6.84
N ASP A 14 -9.16 -0.51 6.86
CA ASP A 14 -9.77 0.80 7.09
C ASP A 14 -9.42 1.83 6.00
N GLY A 15 -8.95 1.36 4.84
CA GLY A 15 -8.67 2.21 3.68
C GLY A 15 -9.87 3.10 3.32
N PRO A 16 -9.66 4.37 2.91
CA PRO A 16 -10.77 5.21 2.52
C PRO A 16 -11.48 4.69 1.26
N ARG A 17 -12.77 5.01 1.16
CA ARG A 17 -13.60 4.76 -0.01
C ARG A 17 -13.06 5.51 -1.22
N THR A 18 -13.22 4.91 -2.40
CA THR A 18 -12.94 5.60 -3.65
C THR A 18 -13.99 6.67 -3.92
N GLU A 19 -13.54 7.83 -4.39
CA GLU A 19 -14.39 8.85 -5.03
C GLU A 19 -14.27 8.80 -6.57
N ILE A 20 -13.24 8.09 -7.07
CA ILE A 20 -12.93 7.95 -8.49
C ILE A 20 -13.95 7.02 -9.15
N ARG A 21 -14.52 7.48 -10.25
CA ARG A 21 -15.46 6.76 -11.11
C ARG A 21 -14.80 6.34 -12.42
N GLU A 22 -15.45 5.45 -13.15
CA GLU A 22 -14.96 4.96 -14.44
C GLU A 22 -14.69 6.09 -15.46
N GLY A 23 -15.53 7.13 -15.44
CA GLY A 23 -15.36 8.31 -16.31
C GLY A 23 -14.06 9.10 -16.05
N ASP A 24 -13.54 9.05 -14.82
CA ASP A 24 -12.35 9.80 -14.41
C ASP A 24 -11.05 9.12 -14.89
N LEU A 25 -11.11 7.83 -15.27
CA LEU A 25 -9.93 7.04 -15.63
C LEU A 25 -9.21 7.60 -16.87
N ALA A 26 -9.96 8.15 -17.83
CA ALA A 26 -9.37 8.76 -19.02
C ALA A 26 -8.57 10.03 -18.67
N ASP A 27 -9.09 10.83 -17.74
CA ASP A 27 -8.41 12.03 -17.24
C ASP A 27 -7.20 11.67 -16.40
N MET A 28 -7.31 10.69 -15.50
CA MET A 28 -6.17 10.18 -14.73
C MET A 28 -5.06 9.65 -15.64
N ARG A 29 -5.43 8.88 -16.67
CA ARG A 29 -4.47 8.34 -17.64
C ARG A 29 -3.68 9.45 -18.32
N ARG A 30 -4.36 10.54 -18.73
CA ARG A 30 -3.72 11.72 -19.33
C ARG A 30 -2.86 12.47 -18.30
N LYS A 31 -3.44 12.81 -17.14
CA LYS A 31 -2.79 13.57 -16.05
C LYS A 31 -1.48 12.93 -15.63
N TYR A 32 -1.46 11.61 -15.51
CA TYR A 32 -0.30 10.86 -15.07
C TYR A 32 0.46 10.17 -16.20
N ALA A 33 0.16 10.41 -17.48
CA ALA A 33 0.82 9.76 -18.60
C ALA A 33 0.94 8.23 -18.43
N ILE A 34 -0.15 7.57 -18.02
CA ILE A 34 -0.19 6.12 -17.82
C ILE A 34 -0.28 5.45 -19.19
N HIS A 35 0.67 4.57 -19.49
CA HIS A 35 0.76 3.92 -20.80
C HIS A 35 -0.53 3.13 -21.12
N PRO A 36 -1.08 3.22 -22.36
CA PRO A 36 -2.33 2.54 -22.75
C PRO A 36 -2.36 1.03 -22.49
N SER A 37 -1.21 0.36 -22.47
CA SER A 37 -1.13 -1.08 -22.15
C SER A 37 -1.45 -1.41 -20.69
N VAL A 38 -1.43 -0.43 -19.78
CA VAL A 38 -1.79 -0.62 -18.39
C VAL A 38 -3.31 -0.62 -18.28
N GLY A 39 -3.89 -1.77 -17.93
CA GLY A 39 -5.30 -1.88 -17.60
C GLY A 39 -5.63 -1.05 -16.36
N MET A 40 -6.72 -0.31 -16.42
CA MET A 40 -7.21 0.50 -15.30
C MET A 40 -8.70 0.21 -15.12
N ARG A 41 -9.15 0.10 -13.87
CA ARG A 41 -10.57 0.06 -13.51
C ARG A 41 -10.82 0.91 -12.28
N SER A 42 -12.03 1.44 -12.14
CA SER A 42 -12.45 2.04 -10.88
C SER A 42 -12.81 0.93 -9.89
N PRO A 43 -12.51 1.09 -8.58
CA PRO A 43 -13.02 0.19 -7.55
C PRO A 43 -14.56 0.23 -7.48
N SER A 44 -15.18 -0.84 -7.00
CA SER A 44 -16.61 -0.79 -6.65
C SER A 44 -16.86 0.08 -5.40
N GLU A 45 -18.12 0.45 -5.13
CA GLU A 45 -18.48 1.30 -3.98
C GLU A 45 -18.07 0.70 -2.62
N PHE A 46 -18.06 -0.63 -2.52
CA PHE A 46 -17.71 -1.35 -1.30
C PHE A 46 -16.27 -1.81 -1.24
N GLU A 47 -15.57 -1.79 -2.38
CA GLU A 47 -14.18 -2.24 -2.48
C GLU A 47 -13.22 -1.27 -1.77
N ARG A 48 -12.22 -1.83 -1.10
CA ARG A 48 -11.11 -1.12 -0.47
C ARG A 48 -9.80 -1.51 -1.12
N ALA A 49 -8.75 -0.73 -0.83
CA ALA A 49 -7.44 -0.98 -1.41
C ALA A 49 -6.90 -2.41 -1.16
N PRO A 50 -7.12 -3.04 0.01
CA PRO A 50 -6.75 -4.44 0.24
C PRO A 50 -7.57 -5.47 -0.55
N ASP A 51 -8.75 -5.11 -1.06
CA ASP A 51 -9.71 -6.04 -1.68
C ASP A 51 -9.43 -6.35 -3.15
N GLY A 52 -8.37 -5.76 -3.73
CA GLY A 52 -8.01 -5.93 -5.14
C GLY A 52 -7.78 -7.40 -5.53
N GLY A 53 -8.04 -7.73 -6.80
CA GLY A 53 -7.82 -9.08 -7.32
C GLY A 53 -6.34 -9.48 -7.36
N ALA A 54 -6.07 -10.79 -7.49
CA ALA A 54 -4.70 -11.34 -7.47
C ALA A 54 -3.75 -10.80 -8.57
N ASN A 55 -4.30 -10.23 -9.64
CA ASN A 55 -3.55 -9.62 -10.75
C ASN A 55 -3.71 -8.09 -10.78
N GLU A 56 -4.20 -7.52 -9.69
CA GLU A 56 -4.55 -6.12 -9.60
C GLU A 56 -3.86 -5.48 -8.41
N ILE A 57 -3.63 -4.19 -8.55
CA ILE A 57 -2.91 -3.40 -7.59
C ILE A 57 -3.73 -2.13 -7.38
N ALA A 58 -4.28 -1.95 -6.18
CA ALA A 58 -5.01 -0.74 -5.83
C ALA A 58 -4.02 0.38 -5.47
N ILE A 59 -4.14 1.52 -6.15
CA ILE A 59 -3.25 2.68 -5.97
C ILE A 59 -4.12 3.92 -5.71
N TYR A 60 -3.85 4.65 -4.63
CA TYR A 60 -4.44 5.97 -4.41
C TYR A 60 -3.75 7.02 -5.29
N GLU A 61 -4.50 8.02 -5.76
CA GLU A 61 -3.97 9.08 -6.64
C GLU A 61 -2.70 9.77 -6.10
N ALA A 62 -2.62 9.98 -4.78
CA ALA A 62 -1.46 10.56 -4.10
C ALA A 62 -0.13 9.84 -4.41
N TYR A 63 -0.16 8.56 -4.78
CA TYR A 63 1.02 7.81 -5.20
C TYR A 63 1.52 8.23 -6.58
N LEU A 64 0.59 8.44 -7.50
CA LEU A 64 0.90 8.92 -8.84
C LEU A 64 1.42 10.37 -8.78
N GLU A 65 0.86 11.19 -7.89
CA GLU A 65 1.35 12.54 -7.59
C GLU A 65 2.76 12.53 -6.99
N ALA A 66 3.06 11.57 -6.13
CA ALA A 66 4.40 11.35 -5.59
C ALA A 66 5.38 10.72 -6.60
N VAL A 67 4.93 10.49 -7.85
CA VAL A 67 5.70 9.93 -8.97
C VAL A 67 6.22 8.52 -8.69
N PHE A 68 5.56 7.75 -7.81
CA PHE A 68 5.90 6.35 -7.63
C PHE A 68 5.38 5.52 -8.81
N ARG A 69 6.31 5.09 -9.66
CA ARG A 69 6.06 4.26 -10.84
C ARG A 69 6.99 3.05 -10.93
N GLY A 70 7.79 2.82 -9.89
CA GLY A 70 8.76 1.74 -9.83
C GLY A 70 8.12 0.39 -9.51
N VAL A 71 8.94 -0.66 -9.61
CA VAL A 71 8.58 -1.98 -9.10
C VAL A 71 8.35 -1.88 -7.59
N ILE A 72 7.29 -2.52 -7.10
CA ILE A 72 7.02 -2.63 -5.67
C ILE A 72 8.15 -3.48 -5.06
N PRO A 73 8.97 -2.94 -4.17
CA PRO A 73 10.00 -3.72 -3.51
C PRO A 73 9.39 -4.84 -2.68
N SER A 74 10.04 -6.01 -2.66
CA SER A 74 9.54 -7.20 -1.97
C SER A 74 9.25 -6.93 -0.49
N LEU A 75 10.10 -6.13 0.18
CA LEU A 75 9.91 -5.75 1.58
C LEU A 75 8.59 -5.01 1.81
N ILE A 76 8.19 -4.13 0.88
CA ILE A 76 6.91 -3.43 0.97
C ILE A 76 5.76 -4.42 0.84
N GLY A 77 5.86 -5.37 -0.09
CA GLY A 77 4.88 -6.45 -0.24
C GLY A 77 4.75 -7.31 1.02
N GLU A 78 5.87 -7.69 1.63
CA GLU A 78 5.91 -8.49 2.86
C GLU A 78 5.29 -7.75 4.05
N VAL A 79 5.68 -6.48 4.26
CA VAL A 79 5.12 -5.64 5.33
C VAL A 79 3.61 -5.44 5.12
N SER A 80 3.19 -5.16 3.89
CA SER A 80 1.78 -4.98 3.56
C SER A 80 0.97 -6.25 3.83
N SER A 81 1.49 -7.40 3.40
CA SER A 81 0.90 -8.72 3.65
C SER A 81 0.79 -9.02 5.15
N PHE A 82 1.84 -8.73 5.93
CA PHE A 82 1.87 -8.96 7.37
C PHE A 82 0.79 -8.17 8.12
N PHE A 83 0.55 -6.92 7.70
CA PHE A 83 -0.43 -6.01 8.31
C PHE A 83 -1.80 -6.00 7.63
N GLY A 84 -1.98 -6.74 6.55
CA GLY A 84 -3.25 -6.80 5.84
C GLY A 84 -3.73 -5.47 5.24
N PHE A 85 -2.84 -4.51 5.01
CA PHE A 85 -3.16 -3.30 4.25
C PHE A 85 -2.62 -3.43 2.82
N SER A 86 -3.18 -2.65 1.90
CA SER A 86 -2.57 -2.43 0.59
C SER A 86 -1.34 -1.55 0.73
N PHE A 87 -0.28 -1.83 -0.03
CA PHE A 87 0.92 -1.00 0.00
C PHE A 87 0.63 0.48 -0.29
N SER A 88 -0.48 0.79 -1.00
CA SER A 88 -0.90 2.14 -1.32
C SER A 88 -1.47 2.90 -0.11
N GLN A 89 -1.62 2.24 1.03
CA GLN A 89 -2.00 2.86 2.30
C GLN A 89 -0.79 3.40 3.07
N LEU A 90 0.43 3.13 2.62
CA LEU A 90 1.62 3.72 3.22
C LEU A 90 1.77 5.19 2.82
N THR A 91 2.48 5.99 3.60
CA THR A 91 2.84 7.35 3.13
C THR A 91 3.95 7.27 2.07
N PRO A 92 4.04 8.25 1.15
CA PRO A 92 5.19 8.42 0.27
C PRO A 92 6.55 8.37 0.97
N LEU A 93 6.63 8.94 2.18
CA LEU A 93 7.85 8.93 2.97
C LEU A 93 8.18 7.51 3.46
N THR A 94 7.20 6.83 4.04
CA THR A 94 7.34 5.42 4.46
C THR A 94 7.77 4.52 3.33
N TRP A 95 7.20 4.71 2.14
CA TRP A 95 7.64 4.04 0.92
C TRP A 95 9.13 4.23 0.68
N ARG A 96 9.60 5.48 0.57
CA ARG A 96 11.02 5.78 0.35
C ARG A 96 11.91 5.16 1.40
N THR A 97 11.52 5.22 2.68
CA THR A 97 12.26 4.62 3.77
C THR A 97 12.40 3.10 3.59
N LEU A 98 11.30 2.38 3.31
CA LEU A 98 11.34 0.94 3.07
C LEU A 98 12.16 0.59 1.82
N MET A 99 12.06 1.37 0.73
CA MET A 99 12.88 1.16 -0.46
C MET A 99 14.37 1.32 -0.15
N VAL A 100 14.74 2.38 0.57
CA VAL A 100 16.13 2.64 0.96
C VAL A 100 16.65 1.53 1.86
N ILE A 101 15.84 1.06 2.82
CA ILE A 101 16.22 -0.05 3.68
C ILE A 101 16.47 -1.32 2.85
N GLN A 102 15.56 -1.68 1.94
CA GLN A 102 15.73 -2.84 1.07
C GLN A 102 17.00 -2.73 0.20
N VAL A 103 17.18 -1.60 -0.49
CA VAL A 103 18.34 -1.37 -1.36
C VAL A 103 19.65 -1.39 -0.57
N LEU A 104 19.68 -0.82 0.64
CA LEU A 104 20.86 -0.87 1.50
C LEU A 104 21.14 -2.28 2.01
N GLY A 105 20.10 -3.04 2.37
CA GLY A 105 20.22 -4.44 2.75
C GLY A 105 20.85 -5.25 1.62
N GLU A 106 20.28 -5.18 0.42
CA GLU A 106 20.78 -5.85 -0.77
C GLU A 106 22.22 -5.45 -1.09
N LEU A 107 22.55 -4.14 -1.02
CA LEU A 107 23.89 -3.64 -1.29
C LEU A 107 24.95 -4.22 -0.34
N HIS A 108 24.58 -4.48 0.91
CA HIS A 108 25.49 -5.01 1.94
C HIS A 108 25.35 -6.53 2.15
N GLY A 109 24.51 -7.21 1.36
CA GLY A 109 24.27 -8.65 1.48
C GLY A 109 23.43 -9.05 2.70
N PHE A 110 22.64 -8.14 3.26
CA PHE A 110 21.68 -8.42 4.32
C PHE A 110 20.27 -8.63 3.75
N SER A 111 19.60 -9.69 4.22
CA SER A 111 18.16 -9.81 4.03
C SER A 111 17.47 -9.07 5.18
N ILE A 112 16.69 -8.05 4.83
CA ILE A 112 15.87 -7.30 5.77
C ILE A 112 14.43 -7.68 5.51
N GLY A 113 13.76 -8.29 6.49
CA GLY A 113 12.37 -8.67 6.41
C GLY A 113 11.51 -7.88 7.39
N VAL A 114 10.26 -8.34 7.55
CA VAL A 114 9.28 -7.69 8.43
C VAL A 114 9.78 -7.62 9.88
N HIS A 115 10.45 -8.65 10.39
CA HIS A 115 10.89 -8.70 11.78
C HIS A 115 11.91 -7.59 12.11
N GLU A 116 12.88 -7.35 11.24
CA GLU A 116 13.89 -6.31 11.39
C GLU A 116 13.26 -4.91 11.34
N ILE A 117 12.26 -4.72 10.48
CA ILE A 117 11.49 -3.47 10.41
C ILE A 117 10.73 -3.24 11.70
N LEU A 118 9.99 -4.23 12.21
CA LEU A 118 9.20 -4.11 13.43
C LEU A 118 10.04 -3.98 14.70
N TYR A 119 11.28 -4.46 14.67
CA TYR A 119 12.22 -4.23 15.75
C TYR A 119 12.68 -2.76 15.81
N SER A 120 12.84 -2.12 14.64
CA SER A 120 13.48 -0.80 14.53
C SER A 120 12.49 0.36 14.39
N TYR A 121 11.29 0.09 13.88
CA TYR A 121 10.29 1.09 13.53
C TYR A 121 8.89 0.66 14.01
N CYS A 122 8.04 1.66 14.26
CA CYS A 122 6.65 1.44 14.67
C CYS A 122 5.71 1.94 13.58
N PHE A 123 4.84 1.07 13.08
CA PHE A 123 3.77 1.51 12.19
C PHE A 123 2.65 2.16 12.97
N ALA A 124 2.28 3.38 12.57
CA ALA A 124 1.21 4.15 13.19
C ALA A 124 0.18 4.66 12.17
N PRO A 125 -1.11 4.69 12.51
CA PRO A 125 -2.12 5.36 11.69
C PRO A 125 -1.79 6.84 11.51
N LEU A 126 -2.03 7.37 10.31
CA LEU A 126 -1.86 8.79 10.03
C LEU A 126 -3.03 9.58 10.63
N VAL A 127 -2.73 10.45 11.61
CA VAL A 127 -3.75 11.16 12.43
C VAL A 127 -4.79 11.91 11.60
N ASN A 128 -4.39 12.49 10.46
CA ASN A 128 -5.26 13.31 9.63
C ASN A 128 -5.82 12.57 8.39
N LYS A 129 -5.55 11.26 8.25
CA LYS A 129 -5.98 10.49 7.09
C LYS A 129 -6.21 9.03 7.48
N ALA A 130 -7.47 8.70 7.78
CA ALA A 130 -7.87 7.34 8.11
C ALA A 130 -7.45 6.36 7.00
N GLY A 131 -7.08 5.14 7.38
CA GLY A 131 -6.65 4.12 6.45
C GLY A 131 -5.26 4.30 5.85
N PHE A 132 -4.48 5.30 6.30
CA PHE A 132 -3.09 5.48 5.90
C PHE A 132 -2.14 5.27 7.08
N TYR A 133 -0.93 4.79 6.79
CA TYR A 133 0.07 4.35 7.77
C TYR A 133 1.44 4.96 7.49
N HIS A 134 2.15 5.29 8.56
CA HIS A 134 3.55 5.71 8.51
C HIS A 134 4.45 4.86 9.40
N LEU A 135 5.75 4.95 9.14
CA LEU A 135 6.84 4.43 9.97
C LEU A 135 7.27 5.50 10.97
#